data_AF-A0A371QX89-F1
#
_entry.id   AF-A0A371QX89-F1
#
_cell.length_a   1.000
_cell.length_b   1.000
_cell.length_c   1.000
_cell.angle_alpha   90.00
_cell.angle_beta   90.00
_cell.angle_gamma   90.00
#
_symmetry.space_group_name_H-M   'P 1'
#
loop_
_entity.id
_entity.type
_entity.pdbx_description
1 polymer ?
#
loop_
_entity_poly.entity_id
_entity_poly.type
_entity_poly.pdbx_seq_one_letter_code
_entity_poly.pdbx_strand_id
1 'polypeptide(L)'
;MRGERRAKTVRELLLEELRRQREERAPKEARVRIPKPPPERWRPRAIPPERAMAEMGVEPLYPELWDLASACNDKMRCYSALVELWKERNNHEYIRMAAMAGADIEQVINLLKEGKKKEVFKLAGL
;
A
#
# COMPACT_ATOMS: atom_id res chain seq x y z
N MET A 1 -14.76 -69.46 -10.70
CA MET A 1 -13.76 -68.40 -11.00
C MET A 1 -13.68 -67.47 -9.79
N ARG A 2 -12.59 -67.53 -9.01
CA ARG A 2 -12.38 -66.63 -7.86
C ARG A 2 -11.55 -65.44 -8.36
N GLY A 3 -12.14 -64.25 -8.35
CA GLY A 3 -11.42 -63.02 -8.71
C GLY A 3 -10.36 -62.71 -7.65
N GLU A 4 -9.09 -62.75 -8.04
CA GLU A 4 -7.98 -62.31 -7.21
C GLU A 4 -8.07 -60.80 -6.98
N ARG A 5 -8.29 -60.40 -5.72
CA ARG A 5 -8.16 -59.01 -5.31
C ARG A 5 -6.68 -58.65 -5.34
N ARG A 6 -6.28 -57.88 -6.36
CA ARG A 6 -4.93 -57.31 -6.48
C ARG A 6 -4.58 -56.53 -5.20
N ALA A 7 -3.49 -56.89 -4.56
CA ALA A 7 -2.98 -56.18 -3.39
C ALA A 7 -2.55 -54.76 -3.81
N LYS A 8 -3.00 -53.75 -3.06
CA LYS A 8 -2.64 -52.34 -3.30
C LYS A 8 -1.15 -52.15 -3.08
N THR A 9 -0.53 -51.40 -3.97
CA THR A 9 0.88 -51.01 -3.86
C THR A 9 1.06 -49.97 -2.75
N VAL A 10 2.28 -49.87 -2.20
CA VAL A 10 2.63 -48.89 -1.15
C VAL A 10 2.26 -47.46 -1.55
N ARG A 11 2.42 -47.13 -2.85
CA ARG A 11 2.05 -45.82 -3.40
C ARG A 11 0.54 -45.56 -3.34
N GLU A 12 -0.27 -46.57 -3.62
CA GLU A 12 -1.73 -46.47 -3.55
C GLU A 12 -2.20 -46.29 -2.11
N LEU A 13 -1.61 -47.02 -1.17
CA LEU A 13 -1.88 -46.87 0.26
C LEU A 13 -1.52 -45.46 0.77
N LEU A 14 -0.37 -44.93 0.35
CA LEU A 14 0.06 -43.57 0.73
C LEU A 14 -0.89 -42.49 0.17
N LEU A 15 -1.33 -42.63 -1.08
CA LEU A 15 -2.27 -41.70 -1.70
C LEU A 15 -3.64 -41.73 -1.03
N GLU A 16 -4.07 -42.91 -0.58
CA GLU A 16 -5.33 -43.11 0.12
C GLU A 16 -5.29 -42.47 1.52
N GLU A 17 -4.19 -42.66 2.25
CA GLU A 17 -3.98 -42.03 3.55
C GLU A 17 -3.88 -40.50 3.44
N LEU A 18 -3.18 -39.98 2.42
CA LEU A 18 -3.13 -38.53 2.16
C LEU A 18 -4.50 -37.93 1.80
N ARG A 19 -5.35 -38.67 1.07
CA ARG A 19 -6.73 -38.26 0.79
C ARG A 19 -7.54 -38.20 2.07
N ARG A 20 -7.46 -39.24 2.90
CA ARG A 20 -8.17 -39.31 4.18
C ARG A 20 -7.75 -38.17 5.12
N GLN A 21 -6.45 -37.90 5.22
CA GLN A 21 -5.96 -36.77 6.01
C GLN A 21 -6.42 -35.41 5.46
N ARG A 22 -6.54 -35.26 4.13
CA ARG A 22 -7.09 -34.03 3.54
C ARG A 22 -8.57 -33.87 3.82
N GLU A 23 -9.34 -34.94 3.83
CA GLU A 23 -10.78 -34.90 4.15
C GLU A 23 -11.02 -34.68 5.64
N GLU A 24 -10.20 -35.26 6.52
CA GLU A 24 -10.23 -35.04 7.97
C GLU A 24 -9.77 -33.62 8.34
N ARG A 25 -8.79 -33.06 7.61
CA ARG A 25 -8.29 -31.68 7.79
C ARG A 25 -9.06 -30.63 7.00
N ALA A 26 -9.89 -31.02 6.04
CA ALA A 26 -10.75 -30.09 5.33
C ALA A 26 -11.76 -29.57 6.35
N PRO A 27 -11.73 -28.26 6.71
CA PRO A 27 -12.73 -27.72 7.60
C PRO A 27 -14.10 -27.95 6.96
N LYS A 28 -15.00 -28.64 7.68
CA LYS A 28 -16.39 -28.92 7.28
C LYS A 28 -17.14 -27.61 7.11
N GLU A 29 -16.99 -26.96 5.96
CA GLU A 29 -17.30 -25.56 5.75
C GLU A 29 -16.17 -24.68 6.33
N ALA A 30 -15.17 -24.36 5.50
CA ALA A 30 -14.71 -22.99 5.50
C ALA A 30 -15.94 -22.15 5.15
N ARG A 31 -16.76 -21.82 6.16
CA ARG A 31 -17.83 -20.83 6.05
C ARG A 31 -17.10 -19.55 5.71
N VAL A 32 -16.93 -19.29 4.42
CA VAL A 32 -16.62 -17.96 3.92
C VAL A 32 -17.70 -17.11 4.56
N ARG A 33 -17.33 -16.36 5.61
CA ARG A 33 -18.24 -15.39 6.22
C ARG A 33 -18.43 -14.33 5.17
N ILE A 34 -19.42 -14.56 4.30
CA ILE A 34 -19.87 -13.54 3.36
C ILE A 34 -20.48 -12.46 4.26
N PRO A 35 -19.88 -11.24 4.31
CA PRO A 35 -20.45 -10.16 5.08
C PRO A 35 -21.88 -9.93 4.60
N LYS A 36 -22.80 -9.60 5.52
CA LYS A 36 -24.15 -9.20 5.10
C LYS A 36 -24.03 -8.03 4.14
N PRO A 37 -24.81 -8.00 3.05
CA PRO A 37 -24.76 -6.88 2.13
C PRO A 37 -25.12 -5.58 2.87
N PRO A 38 -24.53 -4.46 2.43
CA PRO A 38 -24.84 -3.14 2.96
C PRO A 38 -26.37 -2.85 2.89
N PRO A 39 -26.96 -2.09 3.84
CA PRO A 39 -28.37 -1.68 3.74
C PRO A 39 -28.66 -0.94 2.43
N GLU A 40 -29.90 -1.03 1.93
CA GLU A 40 -30.36 -0.50 0.63
C GLU A 40 -30.13 1.03 0.46
N ARG A 41 -30.03 1.77 1.57
CA ARG A 41 -29.76 3.21 1.59
C ARG A 41 -28.37 3.57 2.13
N TRP A 42 -27.48 2.60 2.28
CA TRP A 42 -26.13 2.89 2.73
C TRP A 42 -25.37 3.66 1.65
N ARG A 43 -25.17 4.96 1.92
CA ARG A 43 -24.32 5.85 1.14
C ARG A 43 -23.16 6.27 2.04
N PRO A 44 -22.07 5.49 2.11
CA PRO A 44 -20.91 5.92 2.87
C PRO A 44 -20.43 7.24 2.28
N ARG A 45 -20.24 8.24 3.13
CA ARG A 45 -19.54 9.46 2.69
C ARG A 45 -18.08 9.07 2.56
N ALA A 46 -17.52 9.24 1.37
CA ALA A 46 -16.08 9.20 1.22
C ALA A 46 -15.52 10.37 2.04
N ILE A 47 -14.69 10.06 3.02
CA ILE A 47 -13.94 11.08 3.77
C ILE A 47 -12.57 11.22 3.12
N PRO A 48 -12.06 12.45 2.98
CA PRO A 48 -10.67 12.67 2.56
C PRO A 48 -9.71 11.94 3.51
N PRO A 49 -8.60 11.36 3.01
CA PRO A 49 -7.67 10.65 3.88
C PRO A 49 -7.07 11.53 4.99
N GLU A 50 -6.86 12.83 4.76
CA GLU A 50 -6.38 13.74 5.81
C GLU A 50 -7.33 13.79 7.00
N ARG A 51 -8.64 13.81 6.71
CA ARG A 51 -9.69 13.82 7.72
C ARG A 51 -9.75 12.48 8.46
N ALA A 52 -9.62 11.37 7.75
CA ALA A 52 -9.57 10.05 8.36
C ALA A 52 -8.37 9.91 9.32
N MET A 53 -7.19 10.41 8.93
CA MET A 53 -5.99 10.40 9.79
C MET A 53 -6.22 11.20 11.07
N ALA A 54 -6.77 12.42 10.96
CA ALA A 54 -7.08 13.26 12.12
C ALA A 54 -8.09 12.60 13.08
N GLU A 55 -9.18 12.03 12.54
CA GLU A 55 -10.22 11.35 13.34
C GLU A 55 -9.69 10.08 14.04
N MET A 56 -8.68 9.41 13.46
CA MET A 56 -8.02 8.25 14.05
C MET A 56 -6.85 8.60 14.99
N GLY A 57 -6.50 9.89 15.13
CA GLY A 57 -5.34 10.33 15.91
C GLY A 57 -4.00 9.89 15.30
N VAL A 58 -3.94 9.68 13.98
CA VAL A 58 -2.73 9.28 13.26
C VAL A 58 -1.95 10.53 12.87
N GLU A 59 -0.72 10.63 13.36
CA GLU A 59 0.20 11.71 13.01
C GLU A 59 1.04 11.35 11.76
N PRO A 60 1.40 12.34 10.91
CA PRO A 60 2.33 12.12 9.83
C PRO A 60 3.71 11.73 10.36
N LEU A 61 4.34 10.74 9.71
CA LEU A 61 5.71 10.31 10.03
C LEU A 61 6.73 11.45 9.94
N TYR A 62 6.57 12.35 8.96
CA TYR A 62 7.43 13.52 8.77
C TYR A 62 6.55 14.78 8.74
N PRO A 63 6.27 15.42 9.90
CA PRO A 63 5.41 16.59 9.99
C PRO A 63 5.82 17.74 9.06
N GLU A 64 7.12 17.94 8.86
CA GLU A 64 7.67 18.98 7.98
C GLU A 64 7.31 18.76 6.51
N LEU A 65 7.28 17.51 6.04
CA LEU A 65 6.88 17.18 4.68
C LEU A 65 5.36 17.28 4.52
N TRP A 66 4.62 17.01 5.60
CA TRP A 66 3.17 17.18 5.64
C TRP A 66 2.76 18.64 5.52
N ASP A 67 3.47 19.52 6.23
CA ASP A 67 3.25 20.96 6.13
C ASP A 67 3.59 21.47 4.74
N LEU A 68 4.73 21.03 4.19
CA LEU A 68 5.14 21.37 2.82
C LEU A 68 4.12 20.94 1.77
N ALA A 69 3.53 19.74 1.94
CA ALA A 69 2.49 19.22 1.05
C ALA A 69 1.19 20.05 1.06
N SER A 70 0.99 20.93 2.04
CA SER A 70 -0.20 21.80 2.10
C SER A 70 -0.25 22.84 0.97
N ALA A 71 0.87 23.09 0.30
CA ALA A 71 0.94 23.95 -0.87
C ALA A 71 0.48 23.27 -2.18
N CYS A 72 0.28 21.95 -2.16
CA CYS A 72 -0.09 21.15 -3.33
C CYS A 72 -1.61 21.04 -3.49
N ASN A 73 -2.09 20.76 -4.71
CA ASN A 73 -3.51 20.56 -4.99
C ASN A 73 -4.06 19.29 -4.31
N ASP A 74 -3.27 18.22 -4.31
CA ASP A 74 -3.57 16.96 -3.62
C ASP A 74 -2.51 16.72 -2.55
N LYS A 75 -2.82 17.15 -1.31
CA LYS A 75 -1.90 17.11 -0.18
C LYS A 75 -1.41 15.69 0.13
N MET A 76 -2.30 14.70 0.15
CA MET A 76 -1.92 13.30 0.41
C MET A 76 -0.99 12.74 -0.65
N ARG A 77 -1.27 13.00 -1.93
CA ARG A 77 -0.41 12.58 -3.03
C ARG A 77 0.95 13.28 -3.00
N CYS A 78 0.97 14.56 -2.65
CA CYS A 78 2.21 15.32 -2.51
C CYS A 78 3.05 14.79 -1.34
N TYR A 79 2.42 14.60 -0.18
CA TYR A 79 3.07 14.07 1.02
C TYR A 79 3.68 12.69 0.76
N SER A 80 2.91 11.75 0.22
CA SER A 80 3.42 10.41 -0.10
C SER A 80 4.61 10.46 -1.06
N ALA A 81 4.56 11.31 -2.08
CA ALA A 81 5.68 11.49 -3.01
C ALA A 81 6.93 12.10 -2.34
N LEU A 82 6.75 13.08 -1.46
CA LEU A 82 7.84 13.66 -0.67
C LEU A 82 8.46 12.60 0.25
N VAL A 83 7.66 11.81 0.95
CA VAL A 83 8.14 10.73 1.82
C VAL A 83 8.97 9.70 1.04
N GLU A 84 8.54 9.31 -0.15
CA GLU A 84 9.32 8.40 -1.00
C GLU A 84 10.66 9.02 -1.41
N LEU A 85 10.66 10.26 -1.88
CA LEU A 85 11.89 10.98 -2.24
C LEU A 85 12.80 11.19 -1.02
N TRP A 86 12.23 11.37 0.17
CA TRP A 86 12.94 11.58 1.43
C TRP A 86 13.62 10.31 1.97
N LYS A 87 13.33 9.13 1.43
CA LYS A 87 14.11 7.93 1.77
C LYS A 87 15.55 8.02 1.26
N GLU A 88 15.76 8.76 0.17
CA GLU A 88 17.07 9.01 -0.39
C GLU A 88 17.66 10.30 0.20
N ARG A 89 18.69 10.16 1.04
CA ARG A 89 19.36 11.30 1.70
C ARG A 89 19.85 12.38 0.71
N ASN A 90 20.21 11.96 -0.51
CA ASN A 90 20.64 12.86 -1.58
C ASN A 90 19.53 13.77 -2.13
N ASN A 91 18.27 13.61 -1.71
CA ASN A 91 17.15 14.46 -2.13
C ASN A 91 16.76 15.49 -1.06
N HIS A 92 17.20 15.31 0.19
CA HIS A 92 16.85 16.18 1.32
C HIS A 92 17.22 17.63 1.08
N GLU A 93 18.45 17.87 0.63
CA GLU A 93 18.97 19.21 0.39
C GLU A 93 18.17 19.94 -0.69
N TYR A 94 17.85 19.25 -1.78
CA TYR A 94 17.05 19.79 -2.88
C TYR A 94 15.65 20.20 -2.44
N ILE A 95 14.98 19.33 -1.68
CA ILE A 95 13.63 19.60 -1.16
C ILE A 95 13.66 20.78 -0.19
N ARG A 96 14.61 20.79 0.75
CA ARG A 96 14.74 21.87 1.73
C ARG A 96 15.01 23.22 1.07
N MET A 97 15.96 23.25 0.15
CA MET A 97 16.34 24.46 -0.58
C MET A 97 15.19 25.00 -1.41
N ALA A 98 14.50 24.14 -2.16
CA ALA A 98 13.35 24.54 -2.96
C ALA A 98 12.20 25.07 -2.07
N ALA A 99 11.96 24.43 -0.92
CA ALA A 99 10.99 24.91 0.07
C ALA A 99 11.36 26.30 0.62
N MET A 100 12.64 26.52 0.97
CA MET A 100 13.12 27.81 1.46
C MET A 100 13.04 28.91 0.40
N ALA A 101 13.23 28.57 -0.88
CA ALA A 101 13.08 29.49 -2.00
C ALA A 101 11.61 29.77 -2.38
N GLY A 102 10.64 29.11 -1.73
CA GLY A 102 9.22 29.22 -2.07
C GLY A 102 8.88 28.64 -3.45
N ALA A 103 9.68 27.69 -3.94
CA ALA A 103 9.44 27.07 -5.23
C ALA A 103 8.19 26.17 -5.22
N ASP A 104 7.60 25.96 -6.39
CA ASP A 104 6.48 25.04 -6.56
C ASP A 104 6.90 23.60 -6.24
N ILE A 105 6.37 23.07 -5.14
CA ILE A 105 6.70 21.75 -4.62
C ILE A 105 6.23 20.62 -5.53
N GLU A 106 5.10 20.77 -6.22
CA GLU A 106 4.65 19.75 -7.19
C GLU A 106 5.67 19.63 -8.33
N GLN A 107 6.18 20.78 -8.80
CA GLN A 107 7.22 20.79 -9.83
C GLN A 107 8.55 20.23 -9.33
N VAL A 108 8.97 20.55 -8.10
CA VAL A 108 10.18 19.99 -7.47
C VAL A 108 10.10 18.47 -7.39
N ILE A 109 8.98 17.92 -6.94
CA ILE A 109 8.76 16.48 -6.86
C ILE A 109 8.90 15.83 -8.23
N ASN A 110 8.29 16.41 -9.26
CA ASN A 110 8.37 15.88 -10.62
C ASN A 110 9.82 15.89 -11.14
N LEU A 111 10.55 16.98 -10.95
CA LEU A 111 11.96 17.08 -11.35
C LEU A 111 12.85 16.07 -10.63
N LEU A 112 12.64 15.87 -9.32
CA LEU A 112 13.40 14.90 -8.55
C LEU A 112 13.10 13.45 -8.96
N LYS A 113 11.83 13.12 -9.23
CA LYS A 113 11.45 11.80 -9.78
C LYS A 113 12.09 11.52 -11.14
N GLU A 114 12.29 12.55 -11.94
CA GLU A 114 12.98 12.46 -13.24
C GLU A 114 14.51 12.52 -13.13
N GLY A 115 15.06 12.64 -11.91
CA GLY A 115 16.51 12.78 -11.68
C GLY A 115 17.08 14.14 -12.11
N LYS A 116 16.24 15.12 -12.44
CA LYS A 116 16.61 16.45 -12.94
C LYS A 116 16.99 17.42 -11.83
N LYS A 117 17.95 17.03 -10.99
CA LYS A 117 18.42 17.79 -9.82
C LYS A 117 18.91 19.20 -10.14
N LYS A 118 19.55 19.39 -11.30
CA LYS A 118 20.02 20.71 -11.76
C LYS A 118 18.87 21.67 -12.05
N GLU A 119 17.74 21.17 -12.54
CA GLU A 119 16.57 22.01 -12.82
C GLU A 119 15.88 22.46 -11.53
N VAL A 120 16.00 21.69 -10.44
CA VAL A 120 15.51 22.10 -9.12
C VAL A 120 16.27 23.32 -8.60
N PHE A 121 17.59 23.40 -8.82
CA PHE A 121 18.38 24.59 -8.46
C PHE A 121 17.89 25.83 -9.21
N LYS A 122 17.72 25.73 -10.53
CA LYS A 122 17.21 26.83 -11.34
C LYS A 122 15.82 27.29 -10.88
N LEU A 123 14.96 26.34 -10.53
CA LEU A 123 13.63 26.62 -9.99
C LEU A 123 13.70 27.37 -8.66
N ALA A 124 14.68 27.04 -7.82
CA ALA A 124 14.96 27.72 -6.55
C ALA A 124 15.71 29.05 -6.73
N GLY A 125 16.02 29.47 -7.97
CA GLY A 125 16.74 30.71 -8.26
C GLY A 125 18.24 30.66 -7.96
N LEU A 126 18.85 29.47 -7.97
CA LEU A 126 20.25 29.22 -7.62
C LEU A 126 21.06 28.60 -8.77
#